data_AF-A0A7V9RGP3-F1
#
_entry.id   AF-A0A7V9RGP3-F1
#
_cell.length_a   1.000
_cell.length_b   1.000
_cell.length_c   1.000
_cell.angle_alpha   90.00
_cell.angle_beta   90.00
_cell.angle_gamma   90.00
#
_symmetry.space_group_name_H-M   'P 1'
#
loop_
_entity.id
_entity.type
_entity.pdbx_description
1 polymer ?
#
loop_
_entity_poly.entity_id
_entity_poly.type
_entity_poly.pdbx_seq_one_letter_code
_entity_poly.pdbx_strand_id
1 'polypeptide(L)'
;MGTRDGLEAALLASWDRETLAVYADHLQAQGDPRGELIALDLELATRSSPELVARRTSLMTGWLGRLVPSNPHTPWIGDSFRFGFVDNLVLEGEEDATGRLEQVLASPLAPYLKRVTLRGDTAHISAMLRGLSCTTHAWLSQLAVRAWGQPVVEQAIVDGLIAVTPALSTLDVHGHDVFSTFAHPSLRRLRITGHGALPGMFDEHAPMVGVEALDLALDEPADQERWTDPPLQPIARLCLPALRKLDLSRNEPEQRRTGDFFQDPDGDYEPEDATGLQHRSALQ
;
A
#
# COMPACT_ATOMS: atom_id res chain seq x y z
N MET A 1 -11.57 -25.85 -10.87
CA MET A 1 -10.52 -24.87 -10.53
C MET A 1 -9.35 -25.16 -11.45
N GLY A 2 -8.95 -24.21 -12.29
CA GLY A 2 -7.87 -24.42 -13.25
C GLY A 2 -6.51 -24.57 -12.55
N THR A 3 -5.52 -25.14 -13.23
CA THR A 3 -4.13 -25.24 -12.71
C THR A 3 -3.60 -23.87 -12.29
N ARG A 4 -3.92 -22.82 -13.07
CA ARG A 4 -3.58 -21.43 -12.74
C ARG A 4 -4.17 -21.00 -11.41
N ASP A 5 -5.49 -21.09 -11.23
CA ASP A 5 -6.18 -20.69 -10.00
C ASP A 5 -5.59 -21.40 -8.76
N GLY A 6 -5.19 -22.67 -8.91
CA GLY A 6 -4.55 -23.43 -7.84
C GLY A 6 -3.17 -22.87 -7.45
N LEU A 7 -2.35 -22.50 -8.44
CA LEU A 7 -1.04 -21.88 -8.22
C LEU A 7 -1.18 -20.46 -7.64
N GLU A 8 -2.13 -19.68 -8.15
CA GLU A 8 -2.40 -18.33 -7.63
C GLU A 8 -2.90 -18.39 -6.17
N ALA A 9 -3.79 -19.32 -5.85
CA ALA A 9 -4.24 -19.54 -4.47
C ALA A 9 -3.09 -20.00 -3.55
N ALA A 10 -2.19 -20.85 -4.04
CA ALA A 10 -1.00 -21.27 -3.30
C ALA A 10 -0.07 -20.08 -3.01
N LEU A 11 0.18 -19.23 -4.00
CA LEU A 11 0.99 -18.01 -3.85
C LEU A 11 0.37 -16.97 -2.92
N LEU A 12 -0.96 -16.84 -2.92
CA LEU A 12 -1.69 -16.01 -1.95
C LEU A 12 -1.54 -16.53 -0.52
N ALA A 13 -1.48 -17.85 -0.35
CA ALA A 13 -1.31 -18.48 0.96
C ALA A 13 0.15 -18.44 1.44
N SER A 14 1.11 -18.61 0.53
CA SER A 14 2.54 -18.59 0.83
C SER A 14 3.37 -18.09 -0.35
N TRP A 15 4.22 -17.11 -0.10
CA TRP A 15 5.11 -16.56 -1.12
C TRP A 15 6.45 -17.30 -1.15
N ASP A 16 6.46 -18.51 -1.70
CA ASP A 16 7.65 -19.36 -1.74
C ASP A 16 8.28 -19.48 -3.15
N ARG A 17 9.58 -19.77 -3.16
CA ARG A 17 10.40 -19.82 -4.37
C ARG A 17 9.98 -20.95 -5.31
N GLU A 18 9.61 -22.12 -4.77
CA GLU A 18 9.29 -23.31 -5.56
C GLU A 18 7.97 -23.12 -6.30
N THR A 19 6.94 -22.62 -5.61
CA THR A 19 5.65 -22.28 -6.21
C THR A 19 5.80 -21.18 -7.26
N LEU A 20 6.62 -20.15 -7.01
CA LEU A 20 6.92 -19.12 -8.01
C LEU A 20 7.57 -19.69 -9.28
N ALA A 21 8.51 -20.64 -9.14
CA ALA A 21 9.15 -21.28 -10.29
C ALA A 21 8.13 -22.08 -11.13
N VAL A 22 7.28 -22.88 -10.48
CA VAL A 22 6.21 -23.64 -11.18
C VAL A 22 5.22 -22.69 -11.85
N TYR A 23 4.86 -21.59 -11.19
CA TYR A 23 3.99 -20.56 -11.75
C TYR A 23 4.64 -19.84 -12.94
N ALA A 24 5.95 -19.56 -12.88
CA ALA A 24 6.70 -18.99 -14.00
C ALA A 24 6.64 -19.89 -15.24
N ASP A 25 6.93 -21.18 -15.08
CA ASP A 25 6.86 -22.16 -16.17
C ASP A 25 5.45 -22.24 -16.76
N HIS A 26 4.43 -22.23 -15.90
CA HIS A 26 3.04 -22.24 -16.32
C HIS A 26 2.67 -21.01 -17.16
N LEU A 27 3.10 -19.82 -16.73
CA LEU A 27 2.86 -18.56 -17.44
C LEU A 27 3.62 -18.50 -18.77
N GLN A 28 4.88 -18.95 -18.81
CA GLN A 28 5.65 -19.05 -20.05
C GLN A 28 4.98 -19.99 -21.06
N ALA A 29 4.48 -21.14 -20.62
CA ALA A 29 3.75 -22.08 -21.47
C ALA A 29 2.47 -21.47 -22.08
N GLN A 30 1.92 -20.42 -21.46
CA GLN A 30 0.77 -19.65 -21.97
C GLN A 30 1.18 -18.44 -22.81
N GLY A 31 2.47 -18.17 -22.96
CA GLY A 31 2.98 -16.96 -23.62
C GLY A 31 2.79 -15.68 -22.81
N ASP A 32 2.53 -15.79 -21.50
CA ASP A 32 2.45 -14.62 -20.61
C ASP A 32 3.88 -14.14 -20.27
N PRO A 33 4.24 -12.87 -20.61
CA PRO A 33 5.59 -12.34 -20.41
C PRO A 33 6.01 -12.32 -18.94
N ARG A 34 5.07 -12.36 -17.99
CA ARG A 34 5.39 -12.44 -16.57
C ARG A 34 6.14 -13.71 -16.20
N GLY A 35 5.93 -14.82 -16.93
CA GLY A 35 6.64 -16.07 -16.66
C GLY A 35 8.16 -15.91 -16.83
N GLU A 36 8.62 -15.24 -17.88
CA GLU A 36 10.04 -14.93 -18.07
C GLU A 36 10.54 -13.88 -17.07
N LEU A 37 9.74 -12.87 -16.72
CA LEU A 37 10.11 -11.90 -15.67
C LEU A 37 10.31 -12.59 -14.31
N ILE A 38 9.43 -13.52 -13.93
CA ILE A 38 9.58 -14.29 -12.67
C ILE A 38 10.85 -15.12 -12.71
N ALA A 39 11.10 -15.86 -13.80
CA ALA A 39 12.30 -16.67 -13.93
C ALA A 39 13.58 -15.82 -13.80
N LEU A 40 13.62 -14.66 -14.47
CA LEU A 40 14.74 -13.71 -14.37
C LEU A 40 14.91 -13.16 -12.95
N ASP A 41 13.82 -12.81 -12.26
CA ASP A 41 13.88 -12.32 -10.87
C ASP A 41 14.39 -13.40 -9.91
N LEU A 42 13.95 -14.65 -10.07
CA LEU A 42 14.43 -15.81 -9.29
C LEU A 42 15.92 -16.06 -9.51
N GLU A 43 16.39 -15.88 -10.74
CA GLU A 43 17.79 -16.02 -11.11
C GLU A 43 18.64 -14.87 -10.57
N LEU A 44 18.19 -13.61 -10.71
CA LEU A 44 18.83 -12.41 -10.18
C LEU A 44 18.99 -12.47 -8.66
N ALA A 45 18.03 -13.04 -7.95
CA ALA A 45 18.12 -13.27 -6.50
C ALA A 45 19.23 -14.26 -6.12
N THR A 46 19.70 -15.09 -7.06
CA THR A 46 20.78 -16.07 -6.85
C THR A 46 22.11 -15.58 -7.40
N ARG A 47 22.09 -14.92 -8.57
CA ARG A 47 23.26 -14.36 -9.26
C ARG A 47 22.86 -13.06 -9.97
N SER A 48 23.55 -11.97 -9.67
CA SER A 48 23.37 -10.72 -10.42
C SER A 48 24.38 -10.65 -11.57
N SER A 49 23.90 -10.42 -12.78
CA SER A 49 24.75 -10.16 -13.95
C SER A 49 24.19 -9.01 -14.80
N PRO A 50 25.04 -8.20 -15.46
CA PRO A 50 24.59 -7.13 -16.34
C PRO A 50 23.65 -7.62 -17.45
N GLU A 51 23.86 -8.83 -17.97
CA GLU A 51 23.05 -9.43 -19.03
C GLU A 51 21.63 -9.76 -18.55
N LEU A 52 21.49 -10.31 -17.33
CA LEU A 52 20.20 -10.61 -16.73
C LEU A 52 19.41 -9.33 -16.45
N VAL A 53 20.07 -8.30 -15.91
CA VAL A 53 19.46 -6.99 -15.68
C VAL A 53 19.00 -6.37 -17.00
N ALA A 54 19.85 -6.37 -18.02
CA ALA A 54 19.50 -5.84 -19.34
C ALA A 54 18.32 -6.59 -19.99
N ARG A 55 18.31 -7.93 -19.88
CA ARG A 55 17.20 -8.76 -20.39
C ARG A 55 15.89 -8.45 -19.68
N ARG A 56 15.92 -8.37 -18.34
CA ARG A 56 14.76 -8.00 -17.53
C ARG A 56 14.22 -6.63 -17.92
N THR A 57 15.08 -5.62 -17.99
CA THR A 57 14.70 -4.25 -18.38
C THR A 57 14.09 -4.24 -19.78
N SER A 58 14.70 -4.93 -20.75
CA SER A 58 14.16 -5.03 -22.11
C SER A 58 12.76 -5.66 -22.14
N LEU A 59 12.54 -6.74 -21.37
CA LEU A 59 11.26 -7.42 -21.31
C LEU A 59 10.19 -6.55 -20.63
N MET A 60 10.54 -5.88 -19.53
CA MET A 60 9.65 -4.92 -18.87
C MET A 60 9.27 -3.77 -19.79
N THR A 61 10.22 -3.17 -20.51
CA THR A 61 9.94 -2.10 -21.47
C THR A 61 9.04 -2.57 -22.61
N GLY A 62 9.28 -3.77 -23.13
CA GLY A 62 8.43 -4.35 -24.18
C GLY A 62 7.00 -4.61 -23.71
N TRP A 63 6.83 -5.04 -22.46
CA TRP A 63 5.52 -5.38 -21.91
C TRP A 63 4.73 -4.17 -21.40
N LEU A 64 5.39 -3.25 -20.69
CA LEU A 64 4.75 -2.13 -20.00
C LEU A 64 4.74 -0.83 -20.82
N GLY A 65 5.53 -0.79 -21.90
CA GLY A 65 5.58 0.34 -22.82
C GLY A 65 5.85 1.65 -22.11
N ARG A 66 4.88 2.57 -22.18
CA ARG A 66 4.99 3.94 -21.67
C ARG A 66 4.98 4.06 -20.16
N LEU A 67 4.62 3.00 -19.44
CA LEU A 67 4.70 3.03 -17.97
C LEU A 67 6.15 3.10 -17.50
N VAL A 68 7.11 2.66 -18.32
CA VAL A 68 8.54 2.78 -18.02
C VAL A 68 8.96 4.23 -18.20
N PRO A 69 9.32 4.95 -17.13
CA PRO A 69 9.73 6.33 -17.27
C PRO A 69 11.04 6.38 -18.07
N SER A 70 11.15 7.42 -18.89
CA SER A 70 12.36 7.71 -19.64
C SER A 70 13.53 8.11 -18.73
N ASN A 71 13.25 8.54 -17.49
CA ASN A 71 14.24 8.94 -16.50
C ASN A 71 14.43 7.83 -15.44
N PRO A 72 15.64 7.24 -15.34
CA PRO A 72 15.92 6.17 -14.37
C PRO A 72 15.93 6.64 -12.90
N HIS A 73 15.95 7.95 -12.65
CA HIS A 73 15.90 8.51 -11.30
C HIS A 73 14.47 8.82 -10.83
N THR A 74 13.47 8.69 -11.70
CA THR A 74 12.08 8.89 -11.31
C THR A 74 11.60 7.62 -10.61
N PRO A 75 11.19 7.67 -9.33
CA PRO A 75 10.65 6.52 -8.61
C PRO A 75 9.48 5.93 -9.38
N TRP A 76 9.66 4.72 -9.89
CA TRP A 76 8.70 4.10 -10.79
C TRP A 76 8.30 2.73 -10.31
N ILE A 77 7.27 2.20 -10.96
CA ILE A 77 6.72 0.88 -10.68
C ILE A 77 7.82 -0.19 -10.66
N GLY A 78 8.89 -0.07 -11.45
CA GLY A 78 9.89 -1.12 -11.58
C GLY A 78 10.78 -1.32 -10.37
N ASP A 79 10.95 -0.33 -9.50
CA ASP A 79 11.64 -0.53 -8.20
C ASP A 79 10.78 -1.40 -7.27
N SER A 80 9.46 -1.26 -7.42
CA SER A 80 8.46 -2.04 -6.72
C SER A 80 7.98 -3.25 -7.52
N PHE A 81 8.49 -3.50 -8.72
CA PHE A 81 8.05 -4.60 -9.56
C PHE A 81 8.92 -5.81 -9.27
N ARG A 82 8.33 -6.89 -8.77
CA ARG A 82 9.03 -8.13 -8.43
C ARG A 82 8.17 -9.33 -8.75
N PHE A 83 8.78 -10.32 -9.38
CA PHE A 83 8.18 -11.61 -9.75
C PHE A 83 6.89 -11.47 -10.54
N GLY A 84 6.79 -10.51 -11.46
CA GLY A 84 5.55 -10.34 -12.25
C GLY A 84 4.46 -9.51 -11.57
N PHE A 85 4.70 -8.97 -10.36
CA PHE A 85 3.75 -8.21 -9.56
C PHE A 85 4.27 -6.82 -9.23
N VAL A 86 3.35 -5.88 -9.00
CA VAL A 86 3.68 -4.60 -8.36
C VAL A 86 3.56 -4.79 -6.86
N ASP A 87 4.71 -4.92 -6.20
CA ASP A 87 4.79 -5.19 -4.77
C ASP A 87 4.26 -4.01 -3.94
N ASN A 88 4.60 -2.76 -4.29
CA ASN A 88 4.05 -1.56 -3.66
C ASN A 88 3.90 -0.39 -4.64
N LEU A 89 2.67 0.01 -4.95
CA LEU A 89 2.41 1.22 -5.72
C LEU A 89 2.20 2.40 -4.77
N VAL A 90 3.18 3.31 -4.70
CA VAL A 90 3.08 4.55 -3.92
C VAL A 90 2.61 5.70 -4.82
N LEU A 91 1.55 6.36 -4.40
CA LEU A 91 0.95 7.52 -5.07
C LEU A 91 0.84 8.66 -4.05
N GLU A 92 1.51 9.77 -4.33
CA GLU A 92 1.54 10.97 -3.50
C GLU A 92 0.80 12.10 -4.21
N GLY A 93 0.11 12.97 -3.47
CA GLY A 93 -0.90 13.93 -3.95
C GLY A 93 -0.41 15.08 -4.84
N GLU A 94 0.54 14.82 -5.73
CA GLU A 94 0.90 15.66 -6.86
C GLU A 94 -0.21 15.63 -7.93
N GLU A 95 -0.29 16.67 -8.77
CA GLU A 95 -1.34 16.82 -9.81
C GLU A 95 -1.46 15.60 -10.74
N ASP A 96 -0.40 14.80 -10.94
CA ASP A 96 -0.38 13.66 -11.86
C ASP A 96 -0.62 12.29 -11.18
N ALA A 97 -0.77 12.18 -9.85
CA ALA A 97 -0.93 10.87 -9.22
C ALA A 97 -2.19 10.11 -9.67
N THR A 98 -3.28 10.82 -9.91
CA THR A 98 -4.51 10.22 -10.47
C THR A 98 -4.27 9.73 -11.90
N GLY A 99 -3.61 10.53 -12.74
CA GLY A 99 -3.27 10.15 -14.12
C GLY A 99 -2.34 8.95 -14.16
N ARG A 100 -1.34 8.89 -13.28
CA ARG A 100 -0.45 7.73 -13.11
C ARG A 100 -1.22 6.49 -12.69
N LEU A 101 -2.14 6.60 -11.72
CA LEU A 101 -2.98 5.47 -11.33
C LEU A 101 -3.83 4.98 -12.50
N GLU A 102 -4.50 5.88 -13.22
CA GLU A 102 -5.30 5.55 -14.41
C GLU A 102 -4.47 4.80 -15.47
N GLN A 103 -3.24 5.23 -15.73
CA GLN A 103 -2.33 4.53 -16.65
C GLN A 103 -2.00 3.12 -16.17
N VAL A 104 -1.76 2.92 -14.86
CA VAL A 104 -1.52 1.59 -14.28
C VAL A 104 -2.76 0.71 -14.39
N LEU A 105 -3.93 1.26 -14.06
CA LEU A 105 -5.20 0.55 -14.11
C LEU A 105 -5.63 0.19 -15.54
N ALA A 106 -5.23 0.99 -16.53
CA ALA A 106 -5.43 0.69 -17.95
C ALA A 106 -4.43 -0.32 -18.51
N SER A 107 -3.40 -0.70 -17.74
CA SER A 107 -2.33 -1.59 -18.18
C SER A 107 -2.56 -3.06 -17.80
N PRO A 108 -1.81 -3.99 -18.40
CA PRO A 108 -1.81 -5.40 -17.97
C PRO A 108 -1.37 -5.63 -16.51
N LEU A 109 -0.82 -4.63 -15.82
CA LEU A 109 -0.41 -4.74 -14.42
C LEU A 109 -1.56 -4.63 -13.41
N ALA A 110 -2.68 -4.02 -13.80
CA ALA A 110 -3.76 -3.70 -12.86
C ALA A 110 -4.19 -4.88 -11.98
N PRO A 111 -4.36 -6.12 -12.50
CA PRO A 111 -4.77 -7.24 -11.67
C PRO A 111 -3.70 -7.71 -10.68
N TYR A 112 -2.44 -7.31 -10.85
CA TYR A 112 -1.26 -7.82 -10.15
C TYR A 112 -0.67 -6.80 -9.16
N LEU A 113 -1.47 -5.82 -8.75
CA LEU A 113 -1.15 -4.92 -7.63
C LEU A 113 -1.25 -5.69 -6.32
N LYS A 114 -0.16 -5.77 -5.54
CA LYS A 114 -0.13 -6.43 -4.23
C LYS A 114 -0.37 -5.47 -3.08
N ARG A 115 0.25 -4.30 -3.14
CA ARG A 115 0.11 -3.24 -2.14
C ARG A 115 -0.04 -1.89 -2.83
N VAL A 116 -0.90 -1.05 -2.27
CA VAL A 116 -1.08 0.34 -2.72
C VAL A 116 -0.96 1.26 -1.52
N THR A 117 -0.17 2.32 -1.65
CA THR A 117 -0.02 3.38 -0.67
C THR A 117 -0.46 4.69 -1.28
N LEU A 118 -1.52 5.29 -0.74
CA LEU A 118 -2.06 6.56 -1.19
C LEU A 118 -1.74 7.64 -0.15
N ARG A 119 -1.22 8.78 -0.60
CA ARG A 119 -0.93 9.95 0.23
C ARG A 119 -1.49 11.18 -0.47
N GLY A 120 -2.25 12.01 0.21
CA GLY A 120 -2.85 13.19 -0.42
C GLY A 120 -3.91 13.85 0.43
N ASP A 121 -4.47 14.96 -0.05
CA ASP A 121 -5.71 15.46 0.53
C ASP A 121 -6.87 14.50 0.24
N THR A 122 -7.94 14.58 1.02
CA THR A 122 -9.03 13.60 0.91
C THR A 122 -9.77 13.65 -0.43
N ALA A 123 -9.73 14.77 -1.17
CA ALA A 123 -10.33 14.83 -2.51
C ALA A 123 -9.49 14.01 -3.52
N HIS A 124 -8.17 14.15 -3.50
CA HIS A 124 -7.26 13.31 -4.29
C HIS A 124 -7.35 11.83 -3.91
N ILE A 125 -7.36 11.53 -2.61
CA ILE A 125 -7.54 10.15 -2.12
C ILE A 125 -8.86 9.56 -2.61
N SER A 126 -9.96 10.31 -2.53
CA SER A 126 -11.26 9.87 -3.02
C SER A 126 -11.25 9.57 -4.53
N ALA A 127 -10.59 10.41 -5.32
CA ALA A 127 -10.44 10.17 -6.76
C ALA A 127 -9.64 8.88 -7.05
N MET A 128 -8.53 8.66 -6.34
CA MET A 128 -7.71 7.47 -6.50
C MET A 128 -8.44 6.19 -6.06
N LEU A 129 -9.11 6.22 -4.91
CA LEU A 129 -9.91 5.09 -4.42
C LEU A 129 -11.07 4.76 -5.38
N ARG A 130 -11.68 5.77 -5.99
CA ARG A 130 -12.69 5.58 -7.06
C ARG A 130 -12.10 4.93 -8.29
N GLY A 131 -10.87 5.29 -8.69
CA GLY A 131 -10.16 4.61 -9.76
C GLY A 131 -9.94 3.13 -9.42
N LEU A 132 -9.46 2.83 -8.22
CA LEU A 132 -9.26 1.45 -7.75
C LEU A 132 -10.56 0.64 -7.74
N SER A 133 -11.71 1.23 -7.39
CA SER A 133 -12.99 0.50 -7.34
C SER A 133 -13.56 0.10 -8.69
N CYS A 134 -12.95 0.52 -9.81
CA CYS A 134 -13.42 0.20 -11.17
C CYS A 134 -12.99 -1.18 -11.69
N THR A 135 -12.01 -1.85 -11.06
CA THR A 135 -11.44 -3.11 -11.54
C THR A 135 -11.20 -4.08 -10.39
N THR A 136 -11.40 -5.38 -10.60
CA THR A 136 -11.07 -6.41 -9.61
C THR A 136 -9.57 -6.52 -9.37
N HIS A 137 -9.16 -6.42 -8.11
CA HIS A 137 -7.78 -6.58 -7.65
C HIS A 137 -7.64 -7.86 -6.83
N ALA A 138 -7.52 -9.00 -7.50
CA ALA A 138 -7.42 -10.30 -6.85
C ALA A 138 -6.18 -10.45 -5.95
N TRP A 139 -5.14 -9.65 -6.19
CA TRP A 139 -3.86 -9.71 -5.48
C TRP A 139 -3.65 -8.59 -4.46
N LEU A 140 -4.52 -7.57 -4.44
CA LEU A 140 -4.35 -6.42 -3.55
C LEU A 140 -4.63 -6.83 -2.11
N SER A 141 -3.54 -7.08 -1.39
CA SER A 141 -3.54 -7.64 -0.04
C SER A 141 -3.32 -6.60 1.04
N GLN A 142 -2.78 -5.43 0.67
CA GLN A 142 -2.53 -4.31 1.57
C GLN A 142 -2.89 -2.98 0.93
N LEU A 143 -3.59 -2.14 1.69
CA LEU A 143 -3.89 -0.76 1.34
C LEU A 143 -3.43 0.14 2.48
N ALA A 144 -2.63 1.16 2.17
CA ALA A 144 -2.27 2.22 3.08
C ALA A 144 -2.83 3.54 2.57
N VAL A 145 -3.52 4.28 3.43
CA VAL A 145 -4.13 5.58 3.11
C VAL A 145 -3.66 6.60 4.13
N ARG A 146 -2.94 7.61 3.67
CA ARG A 146 -2.53 8.79 4.45
C ARG A 146 -3.25 10.00 3.89
N ALA A 147 -4.36 10.38 4.50
CA ALA A 147 -5.21 11.47 4.02
C ALA A 147 -5.16 12.68 4.95
N TRP A 148 -5.22 13.89 4.39
CA TRP A 148 -5.39 15.13 5.14
C TRP A 148 -6.51 16.00 4.58
N GLY A 149 -7.09 16.85 5.42
CA GLY A 149 -8.18 17.74 5.02
C GLY A 149 -9.55 17.09 5.11
N GLN A 150 -10.50 17.66 4.35
CA GLN A 150 -11.92 17.31 4.32
C GLN A 150 -12.40 17.39 2.87
N PRO A 151 -13.45 16.65 2.47
CA PRO A 151 -14.36 15.82 3.27
C PRO A 151 -13.92 14.35 3.39
N VAL A 152 -14.59 13.58 4.26
CA VAL A 152 -14.49 12.11 4.39
C VAL A 152 -14.74 11.39 3.04
N VAL A 153 -14.06 10.28 2.79
CA VAL A 153 -14.32 9.44 1.61
C VAL A 153 -15.77 8.92 1.62
N GLU A 154 -16.47 9.08 0.49
CA GLU A 154 -17.86 8.64 0.34
C GLU A 154 -18.02 7.12 0.52
N GLN A 155 -19.04 6.68 1.27
CA GLN A 155 -19.28 5.26 1.55
C GLN A 155 -19.42 4.40 0.28
N ALA A 156 -20.02 4.94 -0.78
CA ALA A 156 -20.17 4.22 -2.05
C ALA A 156 -18.81 3.86 -2.70
N ILE A 157 -17.76 4.68 -2.49
CA ILE A 157 -16.41 4.38 -2.95
C ILE A 157 -15.83 3.24 -2.12
N VAL A 158 -16.05 3.26 -0.80
CA VAL A 158 -15.58 2.22 0.12
C VAL A 158 -16.25 0.88 -0.20
N ASP A 159 -17.57 0.85 -0.39
CA ASP A 159 -18.31 -0.36 -0.74
C ASP A 159 -17.84 -0.94 -2.09
N GLY A 160 -17.61 -0.06 -3.07
CA GLY A 160 -17.04 -0.44 -4.36
C GLY A 160 -15.65 -1.05 -4.20
N LEU A 161 -14.79 -0.45 -3.37
CA LEU A 161 -13.45 -0.96 -3.09
C LEU A 161 -13.50 -2.35 -2.43
N ILE A 162 -14.32 -2.51 -1.37
CA ILE A 162 -14.52 -3.80 -0.68
C ILE A 162 -14.92 -4.90 -1.66
N ALA A 163 -15.82 -4.60 -2.60
CA ALA A 163 -16.30 -5.57 -3.58
C ALA A 163 -15.20 -6.03 -4.56
N VAL A 164 -14.24 -5.17 -4.88
CA VAL A 164 -13.19 -5.45 -5.87
C VAL A 164 -11.87 -5.90 -5.27
N THR A 165 -11.69 -5.86 -3.93
CA THR A 165 -10.43 -6.25 -3.27
C THR A 165 -10.58 -7.48 -2.36
N PRO A 166 -10.98 -8.65 -2.89
CA PRO A 166 -11.29 -9.82 -2.04
C PRO A 166 -10.10 -10.30 -1.19
N ALA A 167 -8.86 -10.03 -1.61
CA ALA A 167 -7.65 -10.42 -0.89
C ALA A 167 -7.15 -9.39 0.14
N LEU A 168 -7.83 -8.24 0.31
CA LEU A 168 -7.37 -7.17 1.20
C LEU A 168 -7.39 -7.60 2.66
N SER A 169 -6.20 -7.90 3.18
CA SER A 169 -6.00 -8.46 4.52
C SER A 169 -5.40 -7.46 5.50
N THR A 170 -4.74 -6.42 4.99
CA THR A 170 -4.10 -5.37 5.79
C THR A 170 -4.56 -4.00 5.34
N LEU A 171 -5.02 -3.19 6.28
CA LEU A 171 -5.38 -1.78 6.07
C LEU A 171 -4.58 -0.91 7.04
N ASP A 172 -3.90 0.09 6.51
CA ASP A 172 -3.22 1.13 7.29
C ASP A 172 -3.87 2.48 7.00
N VAL A 173 -4.40 3.13 8.02
CA VAL A 173 -5.09 4.42 7.90
C VAL A 173 -4.39 5.46 8.76
N HIS A 174 -4.05 6.57 8.14
CA HIS A 174 -3.52 7.75 8.79
C HIS A 174 -4.28 8.98 8.30
N GLY A 175 -4.81 9.79 9.22
CA GLY A 175 -5.48 11.04 8.89
C GLY A 175 -6.54 11.45 9.91
N HIS A 176 -7.45 12.34 9.49
CA HIS A 176 -8.64 12.73 10.26
C HIS A 176 -9.89 12.43 9.44
N ASP A 177 -10.81 11.63 9.99
CA ASP A 177 -12.04 11.16 9.35
C ASP A 177 -11.82 10.66 7.91
N VAL A 178 -10.88 9.73 7.70
CA VAL A 178 -10.56 9.25 6.34
C VAL A 178 -11.74 8.50 5.73
N PHE A 179 -12.34 7.60 6.51
CA PHE A 179 -13.47 6.77 6.12
C PHE A 179 -14.63 6.98 7.08
N SER A 180 -15.85 6.75 6.60
CA SER A 180 -17.07 6.78 7.40
C SER A 180 -17.48 5.40 7.96
N THR A 181 -17.15 4.31 7.26
CA THR A 181 -17.10 2.91 7.76
C THR A 181 -16.28 2.05 6.81
N PHE A 182 -15.44 1.12 7.31
CA PHE A 182 -14.64 0.21 6.45
C PHE A 182 -14.75 -1.28 6.90
N ALA A 183 -15.93 -1.88 6.84
CA ALA A 183 -16.16 -3.26 7.29
C ALA A 183 -15.76 -4.32 6.23
N HIS A 184 -14.46 -4.48 5.97
CA HIS A 184 -13.97 -5.40 4.94
C HIS A 184 -13.89 -6.88 5.44
N PRO A 185 -14.49 -7.86 4.75
CA PRO A 185 -14.66 -9.23 5.27
C PRO A 185 -13.35 -10.04 5.36
N SER A 186 -12.40 -9.80 4.47
CA SER A 186 -11.09 -10.48 4.51
C SER A 186 -10.02 -9.72 5.30
N LEU A 187 -10.35 -8.56 5.88
CA LEU A 187 -9.40 -7.80 6.69
C LEU A 187 -9.02 -8.60 7.93
N ARG A 188 -7.72 -8.67 8.22
CA ARG A 188 -7.12 -9.38 9.37
C ARG A 188 -6.26 -8.47 10.23
N ARG A 189 -5.62 -7.47 9.61
CA ARG A 189 -4.74 -6.52 10.28
C ARG A 189 -5.21 -5.10 10.00
N LEU A 190 -5.40 -4.33 11.06
CA LEU A 190 -5.77 -2.93 10.98
C LEU A 190 -4.72 -2.11 11.73
N ARG A 191 -4.12 -1.16 11.04
CA ARG A 191 -3.23 -0.15 11.63
C ARG A 191 -3.90 1.21 11.53
N ILE A 192 -3.94 1.94 12.64
CA ILE A 192 -4.49 3.28 12.70
C ILE A 192 -3.44 4.18 13.35
N THR A 193 -3.01 5.18 12.59
CA THR A 193 -2.06 6.20 13.04
C THR A 193 -2.76 7.56 13.07
N GLY A 194 -2.63 8.28 14.18
CA GLY A 194 -3.34 9.52 14.43
C GLY A 194 -4.73 9.31 15.07
N HIS A 195 -5.05 10.13 16.06
CA HIS A 195 -6.32 10.05 16.80
C HIS A 195 -7.54 10.34 15.92
N GLY A 196 -7.39 11.21 14.92
CA GLY A 196 -8.46 11.59 14.00
C GLY A 196 -8.89 10.48 13.05
N ALA A 197 -8.12 9.40 12.90
CA ALA A 197 -8.46 8.31 11.99
C ALA A 197 -9.42 7.30 12.63
N LEU A 198 -9.60 7.33 13.96
CA LEU A 198 -10.51 6.42 14.67
C LEU A 198 -11.99 6.72 14.40
N PRO A 199 -12.46 7.99 14.48
CA PRO A 199 -13.85 8.30 14.15
C PRO A 199 -14.14 7.91 12.70
N GLY A 200 -15.25 7.20 12.49
CA GLY A 200 -15.67 6.72 11.16
C GLY A 200 -15.01 5.42 10.69
N MET A 201 -14.00 4.87 11.34
CA MET A 201 -13.54 3.53 10.96
C MET A 201 -14.49 2.41 11.43
N PHE A 202 -15.27 2.69 12.46
CA PHE A 202 -16.08 1.69 13.16
C PHE A 202 -17.55 2.08 13.20
N ASP A 203 -18.39 1.12 12.85
CA ASP A 203 -19.83 1.17 12.99
C ASP A 203 -20.28 -0.01 13.86
N GLU A 204 -21.06 0.27 14.90
CA GLU A 204 -21.62 -0.73 15.80
C GLU A 204 -22.52 -1.74 15.06
N HIS A 205 -23.08 -1.33 13.92
CA HIS A 205 -23.92 -2.17 13.07
C HIS A 205 -23.14 -2.96 12.02
N ALA A 206 -21.85 -2.66 11.80
CA ALA A 206 -21.00 -3.33 10.83
C ALA A 206 -19.66 -3.75 11.47
N PRO A 207 -19.67 -4.78 12.34
CA PRO A 207 -18.47 -5.24 13.03
C PRO A 207 -17.42 -5.76 12.04
N MET A 208 -16.15 -5.43 12.28
CA MET A 208 -15.03 -5.98 11.52
C MET A 208 -14.68 -7.38 12.04
N VAL A 209 -15.53 -8.35 11.71
CA VAL A 209 -15.50 -9.72 12.26
C VAL A 209 -14.19 -10.48 11.99
N GLY A 210 -13.41 -10.05 11.01
CA GLY A 210 -12.16 -10.69 10.63
C GLY A 210 -10.90 -10.12 11.27
N VAL A 211 -10.94 -8.94 11.89
CA VAL A 211 -9.72 -8.27 12.37
C VAL A 211 -9.16 -8.99 13.59
N GLU A 212 -7.96 -9.55 13.44
CA GLU A 212 -7.25 -10.33 14.46
C GLU A 212 -6.14 -9.52 15.14
N ALA A 213 -5.57 -8.53 14.44
CA ALA A 213 -4.55 -7.64 14.97
C ALA A 213 -4.92 -6.18 14.74
N LEU A 214 -4.92 -5.40 15.81
CA LEU A 214 -5.11 -3.95 15.81
C LEU A 214 -3.83 -3.29 16.33
N ASP A 215 -3.28 -2.36 15.57
CA ASP A 215 -2.13 -1.55 15.96
C ASP A 215 -2.54 -0.07 15.97
N LEU A 216 -2.51 0.55 17.15
CA LEU A 216 -2.91 1.94 17.35
C LEU A 216 -1.68 2.78 17.72
N ALA A 217 -1.39 3.81 16.92
CA ALA A 217 -0.51 4.90 17.29
C ALA A 217 -1.30 6.21 17.31
N LEU A 218 -1.67 6.64 18.51
CA LEU A 218 -2.39 7.89 18.74
C LEU A 218 -1.34 8.96 19.00
N ASP A 219 -0.96 9.67 17.94
CA ASP A 219 -0.09 10.84 18.06
C ASP A 219 -0.78 11.90 18.92
N GLU A 220 0.00 12.52 19.81
CA GLU A 220 -0.42 13.75 20.46
C GLU A 220 -0.58 14.82 19.39
N PRO A 221 -1.75 15.48 19.29
CA PRO A 221 -1.87 16.61 18.40
C PRO A 221 -0.84 17.67 18.79
N ALA A 222 -0.19 18.22 17.78
CA ALA A 222 0.70 19.37 17.94
C ALA A 222 0.00 20.54 18.67
N ASP A 223 -1.32 20.63 18.54
CA ASP A 223 -2.17 21.64 19.17
C ASP A 223 -2.91 21.05 20.39
N GLN A 224 -2.25 21.04 21.56
CA GLN A 224 -2.83 20.57 22.83
C GLN A 224 -4.08 21.36 23.28
N GLU A 225 -4.35 22.54 22.71
CA GLU A 225 -5.37 23.48 23.22
C GLU A 225 -6.83 23.10 22.91
N ARG A 226 -7.11 22.07 22.10
CA ARG A 226 -8.49 21.73 21.66
C ARG A 226 -9.15 20.54 22.34
N TRP A 227 -8.54 19.95 23.36
CA TRP A 227 -9.05 18.72 23.97
C TRP A 227 -10.06 19.03 25.08
N THR A 228 -11.34 18.92 24.78
CA THR A 228 -12.42 18.97 25.78
C THR A 228 -13.02 17.59 26.11
N ASP A 229 -12.82 16.58 25.25
CA ASP A 229 -13.29 15.21 25.48
C ASP A 229 -12.14 14.19 25.50
N PRO A 230 -12.21 13.16 26.37
CA PRO A 230 -11.16 12.15 26.45
C PRO A 230 -11.10 11.27 25.19
N PRO A 231 -9.88 10.94 24.69
CA PRO A 231 -9.65 10.26 23.40
C PRO A 231 -10.25 8.87 23.26
N LEU A 232 -10.74 8.29 24.36
CA LEU A 232 -10.92 6.85 24.50
C LEU A 232 -12.34 6.39 24.20
N GLN A 233 -13.31 7.30 24.04
CA GLN A 233 -14.69 6.88 23.72
C GLN A 233 -14.81 6.05 22.44
N PRO A 234 -14.09 6.36 21.33
CA PRO A 234 -14.13 5.53 20.12
C PRO A 234 -13.62 4.10 20.37
N ILE A 235 -12.61 3.93 21.23
CA ILE A 235 -12.00 2.62 21.51
C ILE A 235 -12.99 1.69 22.24
N ALA A 236 -13.81 2.25 23.14
CA ALA A 236 -14.81 1.47 23.86
C ALA A 236 -15.92 0.90 22.95
N ARG A 237 -16.09 1.46 21.74
CA ARG A 237 -17.10 1.05 20.75
C ARG A 237 -16.58 0.08 19.69
N LEU A 238 -15.30 -0.33 19.78
CA LEU A 238 -14.70 -1.24 18.82
C LEU A 238 -15.33 -2.64 18.92
N CYS A 239 -16.12 -3.02 17.91
CA CYS A 239 -16.67 -4.37 17.79
C CYS A 239 -15.75 -5.24 16.92
N LEU A 240 -14.70 -5.80 17.54
CA LEU A 240 -13.68 -6.64 16.91
C LEU A 240 -13.67 -8.05 17.54
N PRO A 241 -14.68 -8.90 17.27
CA PRO A 241 -14.86 -10.16 17.98
C PRO A 241 -13.73 -11.18 17.76
N ALA A 242 -12.95 -11.04 16.68
CA ALA A 242 -11.80 -11.88 16.38
C ALA A 242 -10.46 -11.31 16.88
N LEU A 243 -10.46 -10.17 17.59
CA LEU A 243 -9.24 -9.50 18.01
C LEU A 243 -8.42 -10.37 18.98
N ARG A 244 -7.16 -10.61 18.63
CA ARG A 244 -6.20 -11.42 19.41
C ARG A 244 -4.96 -10.65 19.80
N LYS A 245 -4.56 -9.69 18.97
CA LYS A 245 -3.40 -8.82 19.23
C LYS A 245 -3.85 -7.36 19.22
N LEU A 246 -3.59 -6.67 20.32
CA LEU A 246 -3.70 -5.22 20.42
C LEU A 246 -2.30 -4.67 20.67
N ASP A 247 -1.80 -3.86 19.74
CA ASP A 247 -0.51 -3.19 19.85
C ASP A 247 -0.73 -1.72 20.17
N LEU A 248 -0.21 -1.30 21.32
CA LEU A 248 -0.24 0.08 21.80
C LEU A 248 1.18 0.62 22.04
N SER A 249 2.23 -0.12 21.67
CA SER A 249 3.60 0.21 22.08
C SER A 249 4.02 1.62 21.64
N ARG A 250 3.50 2.07 20.49
CA ARG A 250 3.79 3.38 19.89
C ARG A 250 3.18 4.57 20.64
N ASN A 251 2.36 4.31 21.67
CA ASN A 251 1.78 5.34 22.54
C ASN A 251 2.64 5.58 23.79
N GLU A 252 3.67 4.77 24.04
CA GLU A 252 4.53 4.91 25.21
C GLU A 252 5.38 6.20 25.13
N PRO A 253 5.42 7.03 26.20
CA PRO A 253 6.15 8.30 26.22
C PRO A 253 7.65 8.18 25.88
N GLU A 254 8.25 7.03 26.18
CA GLU A 254 9.69 6.79 25.94
C GLU A 254 9.99 6.54 24.46
N GLN A 255 9.11 5.79 23.78
CA GLN A 255 9.21 5.59 22.33
C GLN A 255 8.96 6.89 21.57
N ARG A 256 8.23 7.83 22.19
CA ARG A 256 8.00 9.14 21.58
C ARG A 256 9.25 10.00 21.42
N ARG A 257 10.25 9.81 22.28
CA ARG A 257 11.43 10.69 22.35
C ARG A 257 12.54 10.34 21.37
N THR A 258 12.56 9.11 20.85
CA THR A 258 13.66 8.64 19.99
C THR A 258 13.52 9.04 18.52
N GLY A 259 12.44 9.74 18.12
CA GLY A 259 12.34 10.33 16.77
C GLY A 259 12.11 9.32 15.63
N ASP A 260 11.95 8.03 15.94
CA ASP A 260 11.69 6.96 14.95
C ASP A 260 10.27 6.99 14.36
N PHE A 261 9.48 8.04 14.61
CA PHE A 261 8.05 8.13 14.23
C PHE A 261 7.76 8.01 12.74
N PHE A 262 8.75 8.22 11.89
CA PHE A 262 8.59 8.18 10.44
C PHE A 262 9.42 7.09 9.76
N GLN A 263 9.93 6.10 10.49
CA GLN A 263 10.38 4.87 9.83
C GLN A 263 9.13 4.15 9.32
N ASP A 264 8.81 4.40 8.05
CA ASP A 264 7.91 3.57 7.28
C ASP A 264 8.43 2.13 7.44
N PRO A 265 7.67 1.19 8.03
CA PRO A 265 8.17 -0.16 8.31
C PRO A 265 8.62 -0.92 7.04
N ASP A 266 8.36 -0.34 5.86
CA ASP A 266 8.67 -0.86 4.54
C ASP A 266 9.60 0.06 3.71
N GLY A 267 10.20 1.12 4.29
CA GLY A 267 10.94 2.13 3.53
C GLY A 267 12.26 2.55 4.18
N ASP A 268 13.36 2.15 3.53
CA ASP A 268 14.70 2.74 3.63
C ASP A 268 14.64 4.25 3.30
N TYR A 269 14.28 5.08 4.28
CA TYR A 269 14.45 6.52 4.18
C TYR A 269 15.93 6.80 4.47
N GLU A 270 16.77 6.84 3.43
CA GLU A 270 18.05 7.56 3.55
C GLU A 270 17.69 9.04 3.67
N PRO A 271 18.01 9.69 4.81
CA PRO A 271 17.74 11.11 4.94
C PRO A 271 18.53 11.85 3.86
N GLU A 272 17.83 12.61 3.01
CA GLU A 272 18.49 13.57 2.13
C GLU A 272 19.37 14.47 3.01
N ASP A 273 20.68 14.42 2.74
CA ASP A 273 21.69 15.20 3.44
C ASP A 273 21.25 16.67 3.55
N ALA A 274 20.96 17.10 4.77
CA ALA A 274 20.69 18.48 5.15
C ALA A 274 21.94 19.37 5.08
N THR A 275 22.83 19.16 4.11
CA THR A 275 24.02 19.96 3.83
C THR A 275 23.94 20.59 2.45
N GLY A 276 23.06 21.57 2.30
CA GLY A 276 22.86 22.27 1.02
C GLY A 276 22.62 23.77 1.15
N LEU A 277 23.09 24.44 2.21
CA LEU A 277 22.87 25.89 2.36
C LEU A 277 23.97 26.62 3.16
N GLN A 278 25.24 26.40 2.84
CA GLN A 278 26.32 27.33 3.22
C GLN A 278 27.40 27.39 2.15
N HIS A 279 27.32 28.39 1.26
CA HIS A 279 28.44 29.21 0.76
C HIS A 279 28.07 29.94 -0.54
N ARG A 280 27.41 31.10 -0.41
CA ARG A 280 27.59 32.22 -1.35
C ARG A 280 27.69 33.53 -0.57
N SER A 281 28.93 33.85 -0.17
CA SER A 281 29.35 35.20 0.20
C SER A 281 30.87 35.24 0.11
N ALA A 282 31.35 35.91 -0.95
CA ALA A 282 32.60 36.66 -1.05
C ALA A 282 33.10 36.59 -2.50
N LEU A 283 32.96 37.71 -3.22
CA LEU A 283 33.99 38.28 -4.10
C LEU A 283 33.54 39.71 -4.42
N GLN A 284 34.10 40.64 -3.66
CA GLN A 284 34.55 41.95 -4.15
C GLN A 284 35.98 41.76 -4.64
#